data_AF-A0A374VUX3-F1
#
_entry.id   AF-A0A374VUX3-F1
#
_cell.length_a   1.000
_cell.length_b   1.000
_cell.length_c   1.000
_cell.angle_alpha   90.00
_cell.angle_beta   90.00
_cell.angle_gamma   90.00
#
_symmetry.space_group_name_H-M   'P 1'
#
loop_
_entity.id
_entity.type
_entity.pdbx_description
1 polymer ?
#
loop_
_entity_poly.entity_id
_entity_poly.type
_entity_poly.pdbx_seq_one_letter_code
_entity_poly.pdbx_strand_id
1 'polypeptide(L)'
;MCDSLAIPHKAKRSTTSKLPEIFRNIRRKSLRNHTKPFIKKTVSEFERGRRSMNDCGISKLDLKRRNRMQILKVVREQGPISRVDISAILGITRAAVTIITNEMIDQHILQEVGEEPVNPNAEVRKGRRKILLDINETYKFAIGIYVDEKEISIGLTTLNAAALDKKSITHKADMTPEALAELLGTTLEKMLQNSCLTYENLLGIGVGIMPSAFEMMGGSTTDTGCPAFPVLQKALEDSTRLPVYINSAVTEFAMAGVHYGDLHAKAENQVFLYWDSGSYRAIPVSGNAPILPAGSDDAFVEHICVNPAGARLEGYPKGSVRAELSAAAVAEKIRPVFSEEQTPTLYAALEGDLSRLTPASLLAAAETDTALQPVADETIKQFCVMLHILYCLYFAEHINLYGFGFTPEHLEQIRKAAAEFAGKDFAQAIILCPIGERYHFLSGCTYLIQTGFYQRGGLCS
;
A
#
# COMPACT_ATOMS: atom_id res chain seq x y z
N MET A 1 -31.67 52.00 -10.54
CA MET A 1 -32.49 52.88 -9.69
C MET A 1 -33.35 52.00 -8.81
N CYS A 2 -33.22 52.16 -7.49
CA CYS A 2 -34.22 51.90 -6.43
C CYS A 2 -34.84 50.49 -6.33
N ASP A 3 -35.07 49.88 -5.17
CA ASP A 3 -34.79 50.25 -3.81
C ASP A 3 -34.93 48.98 -2.95
N SER A 4 -34.07 48.89 -1.96
CA SER A 4 -34.14 48.03 -0.80
C SER A 4 -35.20 48.51 0.19
N LEU A 5 -36.15 47.65 0.58
CA LEU A 5 -37.05 47.83 1.73
C LEU A 5 -37.30 46.45 2.37
N ALA A 6 -36.58 46.13 3.45
CA ALA A 6 -37.00 46.32 4.85
C ALA A 6 -38.04 45.28 5.32
N ILE A 7 -37.56 44.28 6.05
CA ILE A 7 -38.34 43.29 6.82
C ILE A 7 -38.52 43.84 8.24
N PRO A 8 -39.75 43.88 8.81
CA PRO A 8 -39.93 44.14 10.23
C PRO A 8 -39.98 42.85 11.06
N HIS A 9 -39.40 42.96 12.25
CA HIS A 9 -39.37 42.02 13.35
C HIS A 9 -40.73 41.97 14.10
N LYS A 10 -41.30 40.77 14.35
CA LYS A 10 -41.58 40.17 15.70
C LYS A 10 -42.68 39.09 15.70
N ALA A 11 -42.28 37.94 16.27
CA ALA A 11 -42.96 37.09 17.25
C ALA A 11 -44.33 36.42 16.94
N LYS A 12 -44.35 35.08 16.94
CA LYS A 12 -44.87 34.21 18.04
C LYS A 12 -44.89 32.73 17.65
N ARG A 13 -44.87 31.91 18.71
CA ARG A 13 -44.91 30.43 18.81
C ARG A 13 -45.91 29.73 17.89
N SER A 14 -45.56 28.51 17.44
CA SER A 14 -46.15 27.22 17.86
C SER A 14 -46.31 26.21 16.71
N THR A 15 -46.25 24.93 17.10
CA THR A 15 -46.94 23.78 16.50
C THR A 15 -46.55 23.28 15.10
N THR A 16 -45.75 22.20 15.10
CA THR A 16 -45.98 20.92 14.41
C THR A 16 -47.15 20.81 13.40
N SER A 17 -46.84 20.57 12.13
CA SER A 17 -47.70 19.86 11.14
C SER A 17 -46.83 19.21 10.05
N LYS A 18 -46.60 17.90 10.10
CA LYS A 18 -47.29 16.83 9.34
C LYS A 18 -47.02 16.82 7.82
N LEU A 19 -46.17 15.88 7.39
CA LEU A 19 -46.17 15.27 6.05
C LEU A 19 -47.25 14.16 5.96
N PRO A 20 -47.73 13.81 4.75
CA PRO A 20 -49.07 13.22 4.53
C PRO A 20 -49.22 11.72 4.82
N GLU A 21 -50.49 11.38 5.02
CA GLU A 21 -51.09 10.09 5.30
C GLU A 21 -50.96 9.08 4.16
N ILE A 22 -49.99 8.15 4.23
CA ILE A 22 -50.05 6.90 3.42
C ILE A 22 -49.97 5.62 4.28
N PHE A 23 -49.72 5.71 5.59
CA PHE A 23 -49.54 4.50 6.42
C PHE A 23 -50.42 4.46 7.68
N ARG A 24 -51.71 4.78 7.55
CA ARG A 24 -52.72 4.42 8.55
C ARG A 24 -53.70 3.40 7.98
N ASN A 25 -53.41 2.14 8.30
CA ASN A 25 -54.34 1.05 8.62
C ASN A 25 -53.98 -0.26 7.91
N ILE A 26 -53.00 -0.99 8.45
CA ILE A 26 -53.24 -2.38 8.80
C ILE A 26 -52.79 -2.59 10.25
N ARG A 27 -53.78 -2.77 11.11
CA ARG A 27 -53.67 -3.09 12.52
C ARG A 27 -53.01 -4.46 12.70
N ARG A 28 -52.05 -4.50 13.63
CA ARG A 28 -51.90 -5.48 14.72
C ARG A 28 -52.35 -6.92 14.40
N LYS A 29 -51.38 -7.79 14.08
CA LYS A 29 -51.18 -9.09 14.74
C LYS A 29 -49.85 -9.69 14.25
N SER A 30 -49.13 -10.33 15.18
CA SER A 30 -47.79 -10.91 15.03
C SER A 30 -46.62 -9.92 15.17
N LEU A 31 -45.55 -10.35 15.87
CA LEU A 31 -44.34 -9.60 16.26
C LEU A 31 -44.46 -8.72 17.54
N ARG A 32 -45.15 -9.22 18.57
CA ARG A 32 -44.69 -9.01 19.95
C ARG A 32 -44.13 -10.34 20.43
N ASN A 33 -42.80 -10.44 20.59
CA ASN A 33 -42.15 -11.05 21.76
C ASN A 33 -40.64 -11.41 21.68
N HIS A 34 -39.88 -11.06 20.63
CA HIS A 34 -38.44 -11.45 20.61
C HIS A 34 -37.38 -10.37 20.42
N THR A 35 -37.72 -9.09 20.21
CA THR A 35 -36.72 -8.05 19.87
C THR A 35 -36.38 -7.04 20.97
N LYS A 36 -37.09 -7.04 22.11
CA LYS A 36 -36.81 -6.09 23.21
C LYS A 36 -35.60 -6.43 24.11
N PRO A 37 -35.24 -7.71 24.37
CA PRO A 37 -34.08 -8.02 25.21
C PRO A 37 -32.75 -7.77 24.49
N PHE A 38 -32.70 -8.04 23.18
CA PHE A 38 -31.48 -7.97 22.37
C PHE A 38 -30.97 -6.53 22.22
N ILE A 39 -31.85 -5.60 21.84
CA ILE A 39 -31.49 -4.19 21.64
C ILE A 39 -31.06 -3.52 22.95
N LYS A 40 -31.69 -3.85 24.09
CA LYS A 40 -31.25 -3.34 25.41
C LYS A 40 -29.90 -3.89 25.84
N LYS A 41 -29.60 -5.16 25.52
CA LYS A 41 -28.31 -5.78 25.83
C LYS A 41 -27.19 -5.14 25.01
N THR A 42 -27.40 -4.98 23.70
CA THR A 42 -26.45 -4.35 22.76
C THR A 42 -26.18 -2.88 23.10
N VAL A 43 -27.19 -2.08 23.45
CA VAL A 43 -26.97 -0.68 23.86
C VAL A 43 -26.22 -0.59 25.20
N SER A 44 -26.52 -1.47 26.17
CA SER A 44 -25.79 -1.48 27.46
C SER A 44 -24.36 -2.02 27.37
N GLU A 45 -24.07 -2.90 26.40
CA GLU A 45 -22.72 -3.40 26.08
C GLU A 45 -21.93 -2.35 25.29
N PHE A 46 -22.57 -1.60 24.40
CA PHE A 46 -21.97 -0.46 23.69
C PHE A 46 -21.67 0.71 24.63
N GLU A 47 -22.55 1.01 25.59
CA GLU A 47 -22.32 2.02 26.64
C GLU A 47 -21.29 1.57 27.69
N ARG A 48 -21.22 0.26 28.03
CA ARG A 48 -20.14 -0.30 28.86
C ARG A 48 -18.79 -0.30 28.15
N GLY A 49 -18.76 -0.58 26.84
CA GLY A 49 -17.56 -0.46 26.00
C GLY A 49 -17.06 0.99 25.93
N ARG A 50 -17.97 1.97 25.81
CA ARG A 50 -17.62 3.40 25.83
C ARG A 50 -17.08 3.88 27.19
N ARG A 51 -17.58 3.34 28.31
CA ARG A 51 -17.02 3.62 29.65
C ARG A 51 -15.68 2.93 29.88
N SER A 52 -15.50 1.71 29.35
CA SER A 52 -14.24 0.97 29.45
C SER A 52 -13.09 1.59 28.64
N MET A 53 -13.40 2.34 27.57
CA MET A 53 -12.38 2.95 26.69
C MET A 53 -11.87 4.30 27.20
N ASN A 54 -12.61 4.95 28.10
CA ASN A 54 -12.23 6.23 28.71
C ASN A 54 -11.55 6.10 30.09
N ASP A 55 -11.48 4.90 30.66
CA ASP A 55 -10.94 4.67 32.02
C ASP A 55 -9.70 3.75 32.06
N CYS A 56 -9.04 3.50 30.93
CA CYS A 56 -7.69 2.93 30.96
C CYS A 56 -6.70 4.09 31.08
N GLY A 57 -6.18 4.32 32.29
CA GLY A 57 -5.14 5.33 32.52
C GLY A 57 -3.94 5.02 31.62
N ILE A 58 -3.75 5.81 30.56
CA ILE A 58 -2.59 5.69 29.68
C ILE A 58 -1.36 5.99 30.54
N SER A 59 -0.43 5.04 30.64
CA SER A 59 0.79 5.28 31.41
C SER A 59 1.55 6.47 30.82
N LYS A 60 2.32 7.19 31.65
CA LYS A 60 3.15 8.30 31.18
C LYS A 60 4.13 7.84 30.08
N LEU A 61 4.56 6.58 30.12
CA LEU A 61 5.45 5.97 29.11
C LEU A 61 4.71 5.72 27.79
N ASP A 62 3.48 5.20 27.84
CA ASP A 62 2.67 4.96 26.64
C ASP A 62 2.28 6.27 25.95
N LEU A 63 1.95 7.30 26.73
CA LEU A 63 1.69 8.64 26.20
C LEU A 63 2.93 9.23 25.52
N LYS A 64 4.11 9.07 26.13
CA LYS A 64 5.37 9.54 25.56
C LYS A 64 5.68 8.81 24.25
N ARG A 65 5.54 7.49 24.21
CA ARG A 65 5.74 6.68 22.98
C ARG A 65 4.77 7.12 21.88
N ARG A 66 3.48 7.27 22.21
CA ARG A 66 2.46 7.74 21.25
C ARG A 66 2.80 9.11 20.67
N ASN A 67 3.20 10.07 21.51
CA ASN A 67 3.57 11.40 21.04
C ASN A 67 4.79 11.35 20.12
N ARG A 68 5.80 10.53 20.43
CA ARG A 68 6.98 10.33 19.54
C ARG A 68 6.57 9.75 18.19
N MET A 69 5.72 8.73 18.18
CA MET A 69 5.18 8.15 16.93
C MET A 69 4.45 9.20 16.09
N GLN A 70 3.63 10.03 16.72
CA GLN A 70 2.90 11.10 16.03
C GLN A 70 3.83 12.20 15.50
N ILE A 71 4.86 12.58 16.26
CA ILE A 71 5.88 13.53 15.79
C ILE A 71 6.62 12.96 14.58
N LEU A 72 7.13 11.73 14.65
CA LEU A 72 7.80 11.10 13.51
C LEU A 72 6.91 11.01 12.28
N LYS A 73 5.62 10.70 12.45
CA LYS A 73 4.65 10.68 11.34
C LYS A 73 4.57 12.06 10.67
N VAL A 74 4.42 13.13 11.46
CA VAL A 74 4.32 14.49 10.93
C VAL A 74 5.62 14.92 10.25
N VAL A 75 6.78 14.62 10.83
CA VAL A 75 8.08 14.95 10.22
C VAL A 75 8.29 14.16 8.93
N ARG A 76 7.89 12.87 8.86
CA ARG A 76 7.93 12.09 7.63
C ARG A 76 7.06 12.70 6.53
N GLU A 77 5.82 13.08 6.84
CA GLU A 77 4.85 13.53 5.82
C GLU A 77 5.00 15.00 5.41
N GLN A 78 5.59 15.84 6.26
CA GLN A 78 5.62 17.29 6.08
C GLN A 78 6.99 17.92 6.37
N GLY A 79 8.03 17.09 6.51
CA GLY A 79 9.38 17.53 6.75
C GLY A 79 9.99 18.30 5.58
N PRO A 80 11.07 19.05 5.82
CA PRO A 80 11.52 19.49 7.13
C PRO A 80 10.53 20.49 7.78
N ILE A 81 10.28 20.38 9.10
CA ILE A 81 9.17 21.10 9.76
C ILE A 81 9.55 21.70 11.11
N SER A 82 8.93 22.83 11.49
CA SER A 82 9.21 23.49 12.77
C SER A 82 8.44 22.92 13.95
N ARG A 83 8.99 23.04 15.17
CA ARG A 83 8.31 22.67 16.43
C ARG A 83 6.95 23.36 16.60
N VAL A 84 6.79 24.59 16.10
CA VAL A 84 5.52 25.33 16.20
C VAL A 84 4.46 24.72 15.30
N ASP A 85 4.84 24.29 14.10
CA ASP A 85 3.92 23.68 13.15
C ASP A 85 3.57 22.25 13.57
N ILE A 86 4.54 21.47 14.08
CA ILE A 86 4.29 20.16 14.72
C ILE A 86 3.25 20.30 15.85
N SER A 87 3.42 21.30 16.73
CA SER A 87 2.49 21.58 17.83
C SER A 87 1.08 21.92 17.33
N ALA A 88 0.97 22.70 16.25
CA ALA A 88 -0.31 23.07 15.66
C ALA A 88 -1.02 21.86 15.03
N ILE A 89 -0.29 21.04 14.26
CA ILE A 89 -0.84 19.84 13.59
C ILE A 89 -1.30 18.80 14.60
N LEU A 90 -0.49 18.54 15.63
CA LEU A 90 -0.79 17.49 16.61
C LEU A 90 -1.74 17.95 17.73
N GLY A 91 -1.98 19.26 17.86
CA GLY A 91 -2.76 19.82 18.98
C GLY A 91 -2.08 19.63 20.35
N ILE A 92 -0.77 19.40 20.37
CA ILE A 92 0.03 19.24 21.59
C ILE A 92 0.66 20.58 21.98
N THR A 93 0.87 20.84 23.27
CA THR A 93 1.49 22.09 23.72
C THR A 93 2.91 22.26 23.19
N ARG A 94 3.31 23.49 22.86
CA ARG A 94 4.67 23.81 22.40
C ARG A 94 5.75 23.35 23.37
N ALA A 95 5.48 23.44 24.68
CA ALA A 95 6.40 22.98 25.72
C ALA A 95 6.62 21.46 25.63
N ALA A 96 5.56 20.66 25.47
CA ALA A 96 5.68 19.22 25.32
C ALA A 96 6.40 18.82 24.02
N VAL A 97 6.08 19.46 22.89
CA VAL A 97 6.81 19.22 21.63
C VAL A 97 8.30 19.55 21.78
N THR A 98 8.64 20.65 22.45
CA THR A 98 10.04 21.04 22.71
C THR A 98 10.77 19.99 23.53
N ILE A 99 10.17 19.53 24.64
CA ILE A 99 10.77 18.49 25.49
C ILE A 99 11.01 17.22 24.68
N ILE A 100 10.00 16.74 23.95
CA ILE A 100 10.10 15.46 23.23
C ILE A 100 11.08 15.54 22.07
N THR A 101 11.04 16.63 21.28
CA THR A 101 11.94 16.80 20.13
C THR A 101 13.39 16.98 20.57
N ASN A 102 13.65 17.71 21.67
CA ASN A 102 15.01 17.84 22.21
C ASN A 102 15.56 16.48 22.64
N GLU A 103 14.78 15.68 23.37
CA GLU A 103 15.20 14.31 23.71
C GLU A 103 15.46 13.45 22.48
N MET A 104 14.68 13.60 21.41
CA MET A 104 14.90 12.86 20.15
C MET A 104 16.15 13.35 19.40
N ILE A 105 16.49 14.63 19.49
CA ILE A 105 17.73 15.19 18.94
C ILE A 105 18.95 14.72 19.74
N ASP A 106 18.85 14.71 21.08
CA ASP A 106 19.89 14.18 21.97
C ASP A 106 20.15 12.68 21.71
N GLN A 107 19.12 11.96 21.25
CA GLN A 107 19.20 10.56 20.81
C GLN A 107 19.62 10.40 19.33
N HIS A 108 19.90 11.48 18.62
CA HIS A 108 20.22 11.53 17.18
C HIS A 108 19.13 11.00 16.25
N ILE A 109 17.88 10.87 16.71
CA ILE A 109 16.74 10.43 15.88
C ILE A 109 16.25 11.57 14.99
N LEU A 110 16.22 12.79 15.54
CA LEU A 110 15.92 14.01 14.81
C LEU A 110 17.18 14.87 14.73
N GLN A 111 17.21 15.77 13.75
CA GLN A 111 18.26 16.76 13.59
C GLN A 111 17.68 18.12 13.18
N GLU A 112 18.39 19.19 13.49
CA GLU A 112 18.06 20.53 13.00
C GLU A 112 18.70 20.72 11.62
N VAL A 113 17.91 21.00 10.58
CA VAL A 113 18.40 21.11 9.18
C VAL A 113 18.50 22.54 8.67
N GLY A 114 18.28 23.53 9.56
CA GLY A 114 18.45 24.96 9.26
C GLY A 114 17.22 25.81 9.58
N GLU A 115 17.21 27.03 9.06
CA GLU A 115 16.10 27.97 9.19
C GLU A 115 15.13 27.87 8.00
N GLU A 116 13.84 28.15 8.23
CA GLU A 116 12.83 28.23 7.17
C GLU A 116 13.29 29.20 6.05
N PRO A 117 13.35 28.74 4.77
CA PRO A 117 13.82 29.56 3.67
C PRO A 117 12.91 30.77 3.45
N VAL A 118 13.52 31.93 3.17
CA VAL A 118 12.80 33.16 2.93
C VAL A 118 12.29 33.16 1.50
N ASN A 119 10.97 33.21 1.30
CA ASN A 119 10.41 33.47 -0.03
C ASN A 119 10.67 34.95 -0.38
N PRO A 120 11.48 35.25 -1.41
CA PRO A 120 11.85 36.62 -1.76
C PRO A 120 10.65 37.49 -2.18
N ASN A 121 9.52 36.86 -2.56
CA ASN A 121 8.29 37.53 -2.96
C ASN A 121 7.22 37.58 -1.85
N ALA A 122 7.49 37.04 -0.66
CA ALA A 122 6.58 37.11 0.48
C ALA A 122 6.93 38.29 1.38
N GLU A 123 5.92 38.88 2.04
CA GLU A 123 6.15 39.88 3.08
C GLU A 123 7.14 39.32 4.12
N VAL A 124 8.18 40.10 4.43
CA VAL A 124 9.18 39.73 5.43
C VAL A 124 8.47 39.54 6.78
N ARG A 125 8.23 38.28 7.16
CA ARG A 125 7.62 37.94 8.44
C ARG A 125 8.49 38.49 9.57
N LYS A 126 7.95 39.44 10.35
CA LYS A 126 8.59 39.93 11.58
C LYS A 126 8.59 38.82 12.64
N GLY A 127 9.77 38.37 13.07
CA GLY A 127 9.94 37.39 14.14
C GLY A 127 11.25 36.60 14.02
N ARG A 128 11.61 35.85 15.08
CA ARG A 128 12.70 34.87 15.02
C ARG A 128 12.32 33.79 14.03
N ARG A 129 13.25 33.46 13.12
CA ARG A 129 13.04 32.42 12.11
C ARG A 129 12.82 31.06 12.75
N LYS A 130 11.97 30.26 12.12
CA LYS A 130 11.69 28.90 12.57
C LYS A 130 12.89 28.02 12.26
N ILE A 131 13.34 27.25 13.26
CA ILE A 131 14.30 26.16 13.06
C ILE A 131 13.51 24.94 12.59
N LEU A 132 13.95 24.35 11.49
CA LEU A 132 13.36 23.16 10.89
C LEU A 132 14.02 21.91 11.46
N LEU A 133 13.18 20.92 11.76
CA LEU A 133 13.57 19.59 12.20
C LEU A 133 13.30 18.58 11.11
N ASP A 134 14.17 17.59 11.03
CA ASP A 134 13.98 16.43 10.18
C ASP A 134 14.48 15.14 10.85
N ILE A 135 14.12 14.00 10.28
CA ILE A 135 14.63 12.69 10.68
C ILE A 135 16.10 12.60 10.27
N ASN A 136 16.95 12.18 11.20
CA ASN A 136 18.31 11.82 10.86
C ASN A 136 18.29 10.45 10.16
N GLU A 137 18.38 10.46 8.84
CA GLU A 137 18.29 9.25 8.02
C GLU A 137 19.41 8.24 8.30
N THR A 138 20.54 8.70 8.83
CA THR A 138 21.71 7.88 9.18
C THR A 138 21.74 7.46 10.66
N TYR A 139 20.67 7.75 11.42
CA TYR A 139 20.54 7.30 12.81
C TYR A 139 20.73 5.78 12.95
N LYS A 140 20.11 5.02 12.03
CA LYS A 140 20.25 3.57 11.87
C LYS A 140 20.11 3.19 10.41
N PHE A 141 20.57 1.99 10.07
CA PHE A 141 20.46 1.44 8.73
C PHE A 141 19.59 0.19 8.71
N ALA A 142 18.87 -0.03 7.62
CA ALA A 142 17.93 -1.13 7.45
C ALA A 142 18.49 -2.15 6.44
N ILE A 143 18.51 -3.43 6.83
CA ILE A 143 18.72 -4.53 5.90
C ILE A 143 17.38 -5.01 5.38
N GLY A 144 17.18 -4.93 4.08
CA GLY A 144 16.01 -5.46 3.39
C GLY A 144 16.35 -6.72 2.63
N ILE A 145 15.43 -7.68 2.65
CA ILE A 145 15.50 -8.91 1.88
C ILE A 145 14.18 -9.04 1.13
N TYR A 146 14.27 -9.36 -0.14
CA TYR A 146 13.17 -9.80 -0.98
C TYR A 146 13.40 -11.24 -1.37
N VAL A 147 12.35 -12.06 -1.30
CA VAL A 147 12.39 -13.46 -1.67
C VAL A 147 11.26 -13.79 -2.63
N ASP A 148 11.63 -14.35 -3.77
CA ASP A 148 10.75 -14.91 -4.79
C ASP A 148 11.25 -16.31 -5.19
N GLU A 149 10.47 -17.05 -5.99
CA GLU A 149 10.78 -18.40 -6.43
C GLU A 149 12.12 -18.54 -7.18
N LYS A 150 12.58 -17.45 -7.82
CA LYS A 150 13.79 -17.44 -8.67
C LYS A 150 14.79 -16.36 -8.29
N GLU A 151 14.40 -15.38 -7.47
CA GLU A 151 15.24 -14.24 -7.12
C GLU A 151 15.28 -14.04 -5.60
N ILE A 152 16.47 -13.70 -5.09
CA ILE A 152 16.65 -13.08 -3.78
C ILE A 152 17.35 -11.74 -3.99
N SER A 153 16.80 -10.68 -3.43
CA SER A 153 17.43 -9.36 -3.42
C SER A 153 17.71 -8.94 -1.99
N ILE A 154 18.96 -8.60 -1.67
CA ILE A 154 19.40 -8.12 -0.36
C ILE A 154 19.92 -6.70 -0.53
N GLY A 155 19.57 -5.78 0.37
CA GLY A 155 20.09 -4.43 0.33
C GLY A 155 20.18 -3.76 1.69
N LEU A 156 21.10 -2.80 1.78
CA LEU A 156 21.37 -1.97 2.94
C LEU A 156 20.93 -0.53 2.62
N THR A 157 20.13 0.07 3.50
CA THR A 157 19.56 1.42 3.28
C THR A 157 19.64 2.33 4.50
N THR A 158 19.57 3.64 4.28
CA THR A 158 19.22 4.61 5.33
C THR A 158 17.74 4.51 5.70
N LEU A 159 17.29 5.23 6.74
CA LEU A 159 15.87 5.28 7.12
C LEU A 159 14.95 5.94 6.07
N ASN A 160 15.52 6.65 5.09
CA ASN A 160 14.81 7.21 3.95
C ASN A 160 14.87 6.31 2.71
N ALA A 161 15.19 5.02 2.90
CA ALA A 161 15.29 4.02 1.84
C ALA A 161 16.38 4.31 0.77
N ALA A 162 17.32 5.22 1.04
CA ALA A 162 18.47 5.43 0.17
C ALA A 162 19.41 4.23 0.26
N ALA A 163 19.68 3.56 -0.87
CA ALA A 163 20.48 2.35 -0.93
C ALA A 163 21.99 2.65 -0.86
N LEU A 164 22.68 1.98 0.06
CA LEU A 164 24.14 2.04 0.23
C LEU A 164 24.84 0.88 -0.50
N ASP A 165 24.31 -0.33 -0.34
CA ASP A 165 24.84 -1.55 -0.97
C ASP A 165 23.67 -2.50 -1.27
N LYS A 166 23.82 -3.36 -2.29
CA LYS A 166 22.79 -4.28 -2.73
C LYS A 166 23.34 -5.46 -3.52
N LYS A 167 22.61 -6.57 -3.50
CA LYS A 167 22.96 -7.81 -4.18
C LYS A 167 21.68 -8.54 -4.61
N SER A 168 21.55 -8.82 -5.91
CA SER A 168 20.53 -9.72 -6.45
C SER A 168 21.16 -11.07 -6.81
N ILE A 169 20.42 -12.14 -6.54
CA ILE A 169 20.87 -13.52 -6.64
C ILE A 169 19.75 -14.33 -7.29
N THR A 170 20.07 -15.01 -8.39
CA THR A 170 19.18 -15.98 -9.02
C THR A 170 19.40 -17.36 -8.40
N HIS A 171 18.31 -18.09 -8.12
CA HIS A 171 18.36 -19.44 -7.53
C HIS A 171 17.38 -20.40 -8.22
N LYS A 172 17.47 -21.70 -7.94
CA LYS A 172 16.72 -22.77 -8.63
C LYS A 172 15.51 -23.27 -7.83
N ALA A 173 14.86 -22.39 -7.08
CA ALA A 173 13.73 -22.71 -6.19
C ALA A 173 14.04 -23.78 -5.11
N ASP A 174 15.32 -24.00 -4.81
CA ASP A 174 15.84 -24.93 -3.80
C ASP A 174 16.33 -24.22 -2.54
N MET A 175 16.09 -22.91 -2.43
CA MET A 175 16.45 -22.11 -1.28
C MET A 175 15.67 -22.56 -0.04
N THR A 176 16.37 -22.82 1.07
CA THR A 176 15.75 -23.08 2.37
C THR A 176 15.92 -21.88 3.31
N PRO A 177 15.12 -21.78 4.39
CA PRO A 177 15.33 -20.75 5.40
C PRO A 177 16.75 -20.70 5.97
N GLU A 178 17.37 -21.86 6.20
CA GLU A 178 18.75 -21.97 6.71
C GLU A 178 19.77 -21.51 5.68
N ALA A 179 19.61 -21.90 4.41
CA ALA A 179 20.47 -21.47 3.33
C ALA A 179 20.38 -19.95 3.10
N LEU A 180 19.18 -19.37 3.23
CA LEU A 180 19.01 -17.92 3.17
C LEU A 180 19.69 -17.22 4.35
N ALA A 181 19.63 -17.79 5.55
CA ALA A 181 20.32 -17.24 6.72
C ALA A 181 21.86 -17.27 6.57
N GLU A 182 22.42 -18.36 6.05
CA GLU A 182 23.86 -18.45 5.73
C GLU A 182 24.27 -17.45 4.65
N LEU A 183 23.47 -17.36 3.58
CA LEU A 183 23.66 -16.40 2.50
C LEU A 183 23.61 -14.94 3.01
N LEU A 184 22.68 -14.65 3.92
CA LEU A 184 22.58 -13.35 4.55
C LEU A 184 23.81 -13.05 5.38
N GLY A 185 24.26 -13.96 6.24
CA GLY A 185 25.44 -13.75 7.09
C GLY A 185 26.66 -13.34 6.27
N THR A 186 26.97 -14.10 5.22
CA THR A 186 28.12 -13.81 4.33
C THR A 186 27.94 -12.52 3.51
N THR A 187 26.71 -12.17 3.13
CA THR A 187 26.43 -10.95 2.36
C THR A 187 26.45 -9.71 3.27
N LEU A 188 25.92 -9.82 4.48
CA LEU A 188 25.84 -8.76 5.47
C LEU A 188 27.23 -8.29 5.90
N GLU A 189 28.14 -9.23 6.20
CA GLU A 189 29.53 -8.88 6.55
C GLU A 189 30.20 -8.03 5.47
N LYS A 190 30.00 -8.38 4.19
CA LYS A 190 30.55 -7.62 3.06
C LYS A 190 29.93 -6.24 2.93
N MET A 191 28.60 -6.13 3.03
CA MET A 191 27.90 -4.85 2.96
C MET A 191 28.32 -3.89 4.08
N LEU A 192 28.49 -4.41 5.30
CA LEU A 192 28.95 -3.65 6.45
C LEU A 192 30.40 -3.17 6.26
N GLN A 193 31.29 -4.04 5.78
CA GLN A 193 32.69 -3.67 5.47
C GLN A 193 32.76 -2.58 4.39
N ASN A 194 32.03 -2.74 3.28
CA ASN A 194 31.99 -1.76 2.19
C ASN A 194 31.47 -0.39 2.65
N SER A 195 30.55 -0.38 3.60
CA SER A 195 29.90 0.84 4.10
C SER A 195 30.54 1.41 5.36
N CYS A 196 31.60 0.78 5.89
CA CYS A 196 32.23 1.16 7.17
C CYS A 196 31.25 1.19 8.35
N LEU A 197 30.31 0.23 8.37
CA LEU A 197 29.29 0.09 9.42
C LEU A 197 29.53 -1.15 10.27
N THR A 198 28.93 -1.18 11.45
CA THR A 198 28.88 -2.35 12.33
C THR A 198 27.43 -2.78 12.60
N TYR A 199 27.25 -3.95 13.21
CA TYR A 199 25.92 -4.44 13.60
C TYR A 199 25.17 -3.46 14.52
N GLU A 200 25.87 -2.67 15.34
CA GLU A 200 25.26 -1.66 16.21
C GLU A 200 24.63 -0.50 15.43
N ASN A 201 25.01 -0.29 14.17
CA ASN A 201 24.39 0.72 13.32
C ASN A 201 23.08 0.23 12.69
N LEU A 202 22.78 -1.07 12.77
CA LEU A 202 21.60 -1.65 12.14
C LEU A 202 20.35 -1.46 13.02
N LEU A 203 19.22 -1.19 12.37
CA LEU A 203 17.89 -1.21 12.97
C LEU A 203 17.40 -2.66 13.14
N GLY A 204 17.73 -3.52 12.17
CA GLY A 204 17.26 -4.90 12.09
C GLY A 204 17.27 -5.42 10.66
N ILE A 205 16.53 -6.49 10.42
CA ILE A 205 16.31 -7.10 9.11
C ILE A 205 14.81 -7.10 8.80
N GLY A 206 14.45 -6.64 7.62
CA GLY A 206 13.11 -6.76 7.06
C GLY A 206 13.11 -7.74 5.89
N VAL A 207 12.11 -8.60 5.81
CA VAL A 207 11.97 -9.59 4.74
C VAL A 207 10.59 -9.44 4.09
N GLY A 208 10.58 -9.13 2.80
CA GLY A 208 9.41 -9.21 1.94
C GLY A 208 9.43 -10.54 1.18
N ILE A 209 8.39 -11.35 1.31
CA ILE A 209 8.28 -12.63 0.59
C ILE A 209 7.14 -12.54 -0.42
N MET A 210 7.38 -12.96 -1.66
CA MET A 210 6.32 -13.12 -2.65
C MET A 210 5.46 -14.35 -2.35
N PRO A 211 4.15 -14.34 -2.69
CA PRO A 211 3.28 -15.50 -2.48
C PRO A 211 3.83 -16.81 -3.07
N SER A 212 4.46 -16.74 -4.25
CA SER A 212 5.18 -17.84 -4.93
C SER A 212 6.23 -18.53 -4.04
N ALA A 213 6.86 -17.78 -3.13
CA ALA A 213 7.92 -18.25 -2.24
C ALA A 213 7.42 -18.62 -0.83
N PHE A 214 6.12 -18.52 -0.53
CA PHE A 214 5.62 -18.73 0.83
C PHE A 214 5.92 -20.13 1.36
N GLU A 215 5.64 -21.16 0.57
CA GLU A 215 5.88 -22.56 0.97
C GLU A 215 7.39 -22.84 1.14
N MET A 216 8.20 -22.41 0.18
CA MET A 216 9.67 -22.53 0.19
C MET A 216 10.28 -21.95 1.47
N MET A 217 9.73 -20.85 1.98
CA MET A 217 10.21 -20.16 3.17
C MET A 217 9.58 -20.63 4.48
N GLY A 218 8.85 -21.74 4.48
CA GLY A 218 8.20 -22.30 5.67
C GLY A 218 7.01 -21.46 6.14
N GLY A 219 6.27 -20.89 5.20
CA GLY A 219 5.07 -20.10 5.44
C GLY A 219 3.97 -20.92 6.12
N SER A 220 3.34 -20.30 7.11
CA SER A 220 2.20 -20.81 7.85
C SER A 220 1.13 -19.74 7.91
N THR A 221 -0.12 -20.13 8.14
CA THR A 221 -1.22 -19.16 8.32
C THR A 221 -1.53 -19.03 9.80
N THR A 222 -1.51 -17.80 10.31
CA THR A 222 -1.92 -17.49 11.69
C THR A 222 -3.42 -17.64 11.90
N ASP A 223 -3.88 -17.66 13.14
CA ASP A 223 -5.31 -17.69 13.50
C ASP A 223 -6.12 -16.51 12.90
N THR A 224 -5.43 -15.43 12.55
CA THR A 224 -6.01 -14.22 11.91
C THR A 224 -5.95 -14.25 10.39
N GLY A 225 -5.48 -15.34 9.77
CA GLY A 225 -5.36 -15.49 8.32
C GLY A 225 -4.13 -14.84 7.70
N CYS A 226 -3.21 -14.28 8.50
CA CYS A 226 -2.01 -13.62 7.99
C CYS A 226 -0.86 -14.62 7.83
N PRO A 227 0.00 -14.47 6.80
CA PRO A 227 1.17 -15.32 6.62
C PRO A 227 2.20 -15.07 7.74
N ALA A 228 2.79 -16.15 8.26
CA ALA A 228 3.85 -16.12 9.26
C ALA A 228 4.95 -17.13 8.91
N PHE A 229 6.19 -16.76 9.21
CA PHE A 229 7.40 -17.49 8.82
C PHE A 229 8.31 -17.75 10.03
N PRO A 230 7.84 -18.49 11.05
CA PRO A 230 8.55 -18.63 12.32
C PRO A 230 9.91 -19.34 12.17
N VAL A 231 10.01 -20.31 11.26
CA VAL A 231 11.27 -21.03 10.99
C VAL A 231 12.32 -20.08 10.42
N LEU A 232 11.94 -19.33 9.38
CA LEU A 232 12.82 -18.34 8.76
C LEU A 232 13.19 -17.21 9.72
N GLN A 233 12.21 -16.66 10.43
CA GLN A 233 12.45 -15.59 11.39
C GLN A 233 13.50 -16.03 12.42
N LYS A 234 13.32 -17.22 13.01
CA LYS A 234 14.26 -17.77 13.97
C LYS A 234 15.65 -18.02 13.36
N ALA A 235 15.74 -18.60 12.16
CA ALA A 235 17.01 -18.86 11.49
C ALA A 235 17.82 -17.58 11.27
N LEU A 236 17.15 -16.50 10.85
CA LEU A 236 17.77 -15.20 10.63
C LEU A 236 18.17 -14.51 11.95
N GLU A 237 17.31 -14.58 12.98
CA GLU A 237 17.60 -14.05 14.32
C GLU A 237 18.78 -14.78 14.98
N ASP A 238 18.83 -16.11 14.92
CA ASP A 238 19.90 -16.93 15.49
C ASP A 238 21.25 -16.65 14.79
N SER A 239 21.22 -16.46 13.46
CA SER A 239 22.41 -16.19 12.65
C SER A 239 22.97 -14.78 12.87
N THR A 240 22.11 -13.77 12.96
CA THR A 240 22.52 -12.35 12.93
C THR A 240 22.43 -11.63 14.27
N ARG A 241 21.67 -12.19 15.23
CA ARG A 241 21.31 -11.55 16.50
C ARG A 241 20.61 -10.19 16.35
N LEU A 242 20.00 -9.95 15.21
CA LEU A 242 19.22 -8.75 14.91
C LEU A 242 17.73 -9.06 14.97
N PRO A 243 16.87 -8.08 15.29
CA PRO A 243 15.43 -8.27 15.18
C PRO A 243 15.02 -8.45 13.71
N VAL A 244 14.17 -9.43 13.44
CA VAL A 244 13.71 -9.78 12.09
C VAL A 244 12.21 -9.55 11.97
N TYR A 245 11.81 -8.86 10.90
CA TYR A 245 10.41 -8.54 10.59
C TYR A 245 10.08 -9.07 9.21
N ILE A 246 9.06 -9.93 9.10
CA ILE A 246 8.70 -10.60 7.85
C ILE A 246 7.28 -10.23 7.46
N ASN A 247 7.06 -9.86 6.19
CA ASN A 247 5.74 -9.62 5.62
C ASN A 247 5.67 -10.03 4.14
N SER A 248 4.47 -9.93 3.55
CA SER A 248 4.27 -10.05 2.10
C SER A 248 5.00 -8.94 1.36
N ALA A 249 5.85 -9.29 0.40
CA ALA A 249 6.55 -8.34 -0.45
C ALA A 249 5.57 -7.45 -1.22
N VAL A 250 4.43 -8.02 -1.65
CA VAL A 250 3.41 -7.29 -2.40
C VAL A 250 2.82 -6.15 -1.58
N THR A 251 2.47 -6.41 -0.31
CA THR A 251 1.96 -5.37 0.59
C THR A 251 2.99 -4.27 0.80
N GLU A 252 4.26 -4.64 0.93
CA GLU A 252 5.32 -3.66 1.15
C GLU A 252 5.68 -2.87 -0.11
N PHE A 253 5.56 -3.45 -1.30
CA PHE A 253 5.64 -2.69 -2.55
C PHE A 253 4.47 -1.72 -2.70
N ALA A 254 3.25 -2.13 -2.31
CA ALA A 254 2.11 -1.23 -2.24
C ALA A 254 2.38 -0.06 -1.28
N MET A 255 3.05 -0.32 -0.15
CA MET A 255 3.42 0.71 0.83
C MET A 255 4.57 1.61 0.39
N ALA A 256 5.55 1.07 -0.35
CA ALA A 256 6.67 1.83 -0.90
C ALA A 256 6.22 2.70 -2.09
N GLY A 257 5.30 2.19 -2.92
CA GLY A 257 4.38 2.95 -3.78
C GLY A 257 5.00 3.98 -4.73
N VAL A 258 4.17 4.95 -5.13
CA VAL A 258 4.51 6.04 -6.06
C VAL A 258 5.64 6.92 -5.54
N HIS A 259 5.72 7.06 -4.22
CA HIS A 259 6.67 7.93 -3.53
C HIS A 259 8.03 7.29 -3.29
N TYR A 260 8.34 6.21 -4.02
CA TYR A 260 9.66 5.62 -3.93
C TYR A 260 10.74 6.66 -4.26
N GLY A 261 11.60 6.96 -3.28
CA GLY A 261 12.67 7.95 -3.39
C GLY A 261 12.30 9.35 -2.90
N ASP A 262 11.04 9.60 -2.52
CA ASP A 262 10.62 10.86 -1.92
C ASP A 262 10.90 10.87 -0.41
N LEU A 263 11.70 11.84 0.03
CA LEU A 263 12.04 12.04 1.44
C LEU A 263 10.82 12.34 2.33
N HIS A 264 9.85 13.09 1.79
CA HIS A 264 8.64 13.53 2.50
C HIS A 264 7.37 13.24 1.71
N ALA A 265 7.18 11.96 1.40
CA ALA A 265 5.98 11.45 0.75
C ALA A 265 4.70 11.88 1.50
N LYS A 266 3.78 12.51 0.78
CA LYS A 266 2.44 12.77 1.32
C LYS A 266 1.67 11.46 1.46
N ALA A 267 0.66 11.51 2.32
CA ALA A 267 -0.27 10.40 2.46
C ALA A 267 -1.31 10.48 1.34
N GLU A 268 -1.25 9.53 0.42
CA GLU A 268 -2.15 9.46 -0.74
C GLU A 268 -3.02 8.21 -0.69
N ASN A 269 -4.15 8.27 -1.38
CA ASN A 269 -4.95 7.07 -1.66
C ASN A 269 -4.45 6.46 -2.97
N GLN A 270 -4.13 5.17 -2.97
CA GLN A 270 -3.69 4.47 -4.17
C GLN A 270 -4.20 3.03 -4.17
N VAL A 271 -4.23 2.42 -5.34
CA VAL A 271 -4.48 0.98 -5.48
C VAL A 271 -3.28 0.35 -6.14
N PHE A 272 -2.63 -0.56 -5.43
CA PHE A 272 -1.59 -1.40 -6.00
C PHE A 272 -2.24 -2.63 -6.61
N LEU A 273 -2.33 -2.66 -7.94
CA LEU A 273 -2.83 -3.81 -8.68
C LEU A 273 -1.61 -4.65 -9.09
N TYR A 274 -1.61 -5.91 -8.70
CA TYR A 274 -0.57 -6.84 -9.10
C TYR A 274 -1.13 -8.06 -9.81
N TRP A 275 -0.34 -8.56 -10.74
CA TRP A 275 -0.60 -9.79 -11.46
C TRP A 275 0.51 -10.78 -11.18
N ASP A 276 0.12 -11.96 -10.71
CA ASP A 276 1.03 -13.06 -10.43
C ASP A 276 0.35 -14.36 -10.87
N SER A 277 1.08 -15.18 -11.63
CA SER A 277 0.68 -16.54 -12.00
C SER A 277 -0.75 -16.61 -12.58
N GLY A 278 -1.10 -15.66 -13.44
CA GLY A 278 -2.39 -15.62 -14.15
C GLY A 278 -3.58 -15.05 -13.36
N SER A 279 -3.36 -14.54 -12.14
CA SER A 279 -4.41 -14.04 -11.25
C SER A 279 -4.23 -12.55 -10.96
N TYR A 280 -5.34 -11.83 -10.80
CA TYR A 280 -5.33 -10.40 -10.46
C TYR A 280 -5.56 -10.23 -8.97
N ARG A 281 -4.79 -9.33 -8.36
CA ARG A 281 -4.94 -9.02 -6.95
C ARG A 281 -4.73 -7.53 -6.73
N ALA A 282 -5.44 -6.98 -5.75
CA ALA A 282 -5.43 -5.54 -5.48
C ALA A 282 -5.20 -5.27 -4.00
N ILE A 283 -4.31 -4.33 -3.72
CA ILE A 283 -4.04 -3.81 -2.37
C ILE A 283 -4.40 -2.32 -2.35
N PRO A 284 -5.60 -1.97 -1.87
CA PRO A 284 -5.97 -0.59 -1.64
C PRO A 284 -5.20 -0.02 -0.45
N VAL A 285 -4.60 1.15 -0.64
CA VAL A 285 -3.86 1.90 0.36
C VAL A 285 -4.55 3.24 0.56
N SER A 286 -4.85 3.59 1.80
CA SER A 286 -5.41 4.90 2.15
C SER A 286 -4.58 5.55 3.24
N GLY A 287 -4.05 6.74 2.94
CA GLY A 287 -3.26 7.52 3.87
C GLY A 287 -1.97 6.82 4.32
N ASN A 288 -1.25 6.21 3.38
CA ASN A 288 -0.03 5.41 3.62
C ASN A 288 -0.24 4.23 4.59
N ALA A 289 -1.42 3.58 4.53
CA ALA A 289 -1.69 2.33 5.21
C ALA A 289 -2.60 1.44 4.34
N PRO A 290 -2.40 0.12 4.28
CA PRO A 290 -3.31 -0.77 3.58
C PRO A 290 -4.67 -0.76 4.27
N ILE A 291 -5.76 -0.74 3.49
CA ILE A 291 -7.13 -0.77 4.03
C ILE A 291 -7.42 -2.14 4.65
N LEU A 292 -6.86 -3.20 4.08
CA LEU A 292 -7.01 -4.57 4.54
C LEU A 292 -5.67 -5.13 5.03
N PRO A 293 -5.66 -6.01 6.05
CA PRO A 293 -4.44 -6.67 6.51
C PRO A 293 -3.76 -7.52 5.41
N ALA A 294 -2.44 -7.70 5.51
CA ALA A 294 -1.73 -8.64 4.65
C ALA A 294 -2.29 -10.07 4.80
N GLY A 295 -2.57 -10.73 3.68
CA GLY A 295 -3.17 -12.07 3.64
C GLY A 295 -4.70 -12.12 3.78
N SER A 296 -5.37 -10.97 3.92
CA SER A 296 -6.81 -10.88 3.64
C SER A 296 -7.08 -11.07 2.15
N ASP A 297 -8.32 -11.36 1.76
CA ASP A 297 -8.74 -11.65 0.38
C ASP A 297 -8.43 -10.51 -0.61
N ASP A 298 -7.17 -10.47 -1.07
CA ASP A 298 -6.66 -9.53 -2.08
C ASP A 298 -7.08 -9.92 -3.50
N ALA A 299 -7.71 -11.08 -3.65
CA ALA A 299 -8.31 -11.58 -4.88
C ALA A 299 -9.75 -11.05 -5.10
N PHE A 300 -10.27 -10.18 -4.23
CA PHE A 300 -11.61 -9.59 -4.41
C PHE A 300 -11.81 -8.94 -5.78
N VAL A 301 -10.73 -8.41 -6.38
CA VAL A 301 -10.75 -7.81 -7.73
C VAL A 301 -11.20 -8.81 -8.79
N GLU A 302 -10.92 -10.10 -8.60
CA GLU A 302 -11.30 -11.17 -9.52
C GLU A 302 -12.83 -11.38 -9.60
N HIS A 303 -13.57 -10.93 -8.58
CA HIS A 303 -15.04 -10.98 -8.54
C HIS A 303 -15.72 -9.77 -9.19
N ILE A 304 -14.99 -8.70 -9.52
CA ILE A 304 -15.56 -7.49 -10.13
C ILE A 304 -16.09 -7.84 -11.52
N CYS A 305 -17.35 -7.47 -11.80
CA CYS A 305 -17.94 -7.63 -13.13
C CYS A 305 -17.43 -6.53 -14.08
N VAL A 306 -16.69 -6.92 -15.12
CA VAL A 306 -16.19 -6.02 -16.18
C VAL A 306 -16.98 -6.14 -17.48
N ASN A 307 -17.70 -7.24 -17.67
CA ASN A 307 -18.55 -7.46 -18.84
C ASN A 307 -19.87 -8.16 -18.46
N PRO A 308 -20.95 -7.43 -18.15
CA PRO A 308 -22.22 -8.06 -17.75
C PRO A 308 -22.80 -9.07 -18.76
N ALA A 309 -22.44 -8.94 -20.05
CA ALA A 309 -22.86 -9.85 -21.10
C ALA A 309 -21.94 -11.08 -21.25
N GLY A 310 -20.79 -11.09 -20.58
CA GLY A 310 -19.66 -11.99 -20.77
C GLY A 310 -19.81 -13.44 -20.30
N ALA A 311 -18.67 -14.11 -20.12
CA ALA A 311 -18.54 -15.51 -19.78
C ALA A 311 -19.07 -15.83 -18.37
N ARG A 312 -19.46 -17.09 -18.18
CA ARG A 312 -19.75 -17.65 -16.86
C ARG A 312 -18.58 -18.49 -16.41
N LEU A 313 -18.21 -18.35 -15.14
CA LEU A 313 -17.22 -19.18 -14.48
C LEU A 313 -17.79 -19.61 -13.14
N GLU A 314 -17.67 -20.89 -12.79
CA GLU A 314 -18.14 -21.41 -11.51
C GLU A 314 -17.43 -20.71 -10.35
N GLY A 315 -18.18 -20.32 -9.31
CA GLY A 315 -17.66 -19.59 -8.16
C GLY A 315 -17.51 -18.07 -8.35
N TYR A 316 -17.71 -17.55 -9.57
CA TYR A 316 -17.57 -16.12 -9.87
C TYR A 316 -18.83 -15.51 -10.50
N PRO A 317 -19.08 -14.20 -10.31
CA PRO A 317 -20.14 -13.49 -11.04
C PRO A 317 -19.94 -13.60 -12.55
N LYS A 318 -21.05 -13.59 -13.32
CA LYS A 318 -20.99 -13.54 -14.79
C LYS A 318 -20.20 -12.30 -15.23
N GLY A 319 -19.25 -12.49 -16.14
CA GLY A 319 -18.45 -11.40 -16.68
C GLY A 319 -17.45 -10.82 -15.69
N SER A 320 -17.06 -11.61 -14.67
CA SER A 320 -16.07 -11.19 -13.71
C SER A 320 -14.68 -11.03 -14.32
N VAL A 321 -13.79 -10.30 -13.65
CA VAL A 321 -12.36 -10.23 -14.00
C VAL A 321 -11.77 -11.63 -14.16
N ARG A 322 -12.07 -12.58 -13.25
CA ARG A 322 -11.62 -13.97 -13.40
C ARG A 322 -12.10 -14.62 -14.70
N ALA A 323 -13.37 -14.43 -15.03
CA ALA A 323 -14.01 -15.06 -16.19
C ALA A 323 -13.58 -14.42 -17.52
N GLU A 324 -13.11 -13.19 -17.50
CA GLU A 324 -12.86 -12.39 -18.71
C GLU A 324 -11.38 -12.10 -18.99
N LEU A 325 -10.60 -11.83 -17.94
CA LEU A 325 -9.25 -11.25 -18.01
C LEU A 325 -8.15 -12.18 -17.50
N SER A 326 -8.50 -13.29 -16.81
CA SER A 326 -7.48 -14.27 -16.38
C SER A 326 -6.71 -14.84 -17.57
N ALA A 327 -5.47 -15.26 -17.34
CA ALA A 327 -4.63 -15.81 -18.42
C ALA A 327 -5.33 -16.94 -19.16
N ALA A 328 -6.03 -17.83 -18.43
CA ALA A 328 -6.83 -18.90 -19.02
C ALA A 328 -8.01 -18.39 -19.86
N ALA A 329 -8.77 -17.41 -19.35
CA ALA A 329 -9.91 -16.84 -20.09
C ALA A 329 -9.49 -16.17 -21.40
N VAL A 330 -8.38 -15.42 -21.35
CA VAL A 330 -7.82 -14.75 -22.53
C VAL A 330 -7.21 -15.78 -23.50
N ALA A 331 -6.52 -16.80 -23.00
CA ALA A 331 -5.99 -17.88 -23.84
C ALA A 331 -7.10 -18.62 -24.61
N GLU A 332 -8.27 -18.87 -24.00
CA GLU A 332 -9.41 -19.46 -24.71
C GLU A 332 -9.95 -18.57 -25.84
N LYS A 333 -9.93 -17.24 -25.67
CA LYS A 333 -10.31 -16.29 -26.73
C LYS A 333 -9.31 -16.28 -27.89
N ILE A 334 -8.02 -16.49 -27.59
CA ILE A 334 -6.93 -16.50 -28.59
C ILE A 334 -6.81 -17.86 -29.31
N ARG A 335 -7.16 -18.97 -28.64
CA ARG A 335 -7.01 -20.34 -29.14
C ARG A 335 -7.43 -20.57 -30.60
N PRO A 336 -8.53 -20.00 -31.13
CA PRO A 336 -8.94 -20.21 -32.51
C PRO A 336 -7.99 -19.63 -33.56
N VAL A 337 -7.19 -18.62 -33.18
CA VAL A 337 -6.27 -17.92 -34.08
C VAL A 337 -4.79 -18.18 -33.74
N PHE A 338 -4.51 -18.96 -32.70
CA PHE A 338 -3.15 -19.21 -32.25
C PHE A 338 -2.42 -20.20 -33.16
N SER A 339 -1.56 -19.70 -34.05
CA SER A 339 -0.69 -20.52 -34.92
C SER A 339 0.55 -19.76 -35.38
N GLU A 340 1.53 -20.48 -35.95
CA GLU A 340 2.72 -19.89 -36.58
C GLU A 340 2.36 -18.96 -37.76
N GLU A 341 1.24 -19.21 -38.44
CA GLU A 341 0.82 -18.44 -39.61
C GLU A 341 -0.05 -17.23 -39.26
N GLN A 342 -0.98 -17.38 -38.31
CA GLN A 342 -1.95 -16.33 -37.98
C GLN A 342 -1.46 -15.38 -36.89
N THR A 343 -0.66 -15.89 -35.96
CA THR A 343 -0.10 -15.13 -34.83
C THR A 343 1.38 -15.44 -34.63
N PRO A 344 2.24 -15.19 -35.65
CA PRO A 344 3.65 -15.56 -35.61
C PRO A 344 4.40 -14.92 -34.43
N THR A 345 4.07 -13.66 -34.10
CA THR A 345 4.75 -12.91 -33.04
C THR A 345 4.41 -13.50 -31.66
N LEU A 346 3.12 -13.73 -31.40
CA LEU A 346 2.68 -14.34 -30.13
C LEU A 346 3.16 -15.79 -30.02
N TYR A 347 3.06 -16.58 -31.11
CA TYR A 347 3.47 -17.97 -31.12
C TYR A 347 4.96 -18.12 -30.78
N ALA A 348 5.81 -17.28 -31.37
CA ALA A 348 7.23 -17.24 -31.07
C ALA A 348 7.50 -16.79 -29.63
N ALA A 349 6.83 -15.74 -29.15
CA ALA A 349 7.00 -15.22 -27.78
C ALA A 349 6.61 -16.24 -26.71
N LEU A 350 5.63 -17.09 -26.99
CA LEU A 350 5.14 -18.12 -26.08
C LEU A 350 5.77 -19.50 -26.31
N GLU A 351 6.70 -19.64 -27.26
CA GLU A 351 7.28 -20.93 -27.68
C GLU A 351 6.20 -21.99 -28.02
N GLY A 352 5.10 -21.55 -28.63
CA GLY A 352 3.95 -22.41 -28.95
C GLY A 352 3.09 -22.85 -27.76
N ASP A 353 3.34 -22.34 -26.54
CA ASP A 353 2.64 -22.72 -25.32
C ASP A 353 1.79 -21.57 -24.75
N LEU A 354 0.48 -21.61 -25.03
CA LEU A 354 -0.49 -20.62 -24.53
C LEU A 354 -0.55 -20.51 -23.00
N SER A 355 -0.06 -21.50 -22.23
CA SER A 355 -0.04 -21.39 -20.77
C SER A 355 0.93 -20.31 -20.26
N ARG A 356 1.87 -19.88 -21.11
CA ARG A 356 2.84 -18.80 -20.83
C ARG A 356 2.30 -17.41 -21.13
N LEU A 357 1.04 -17.29 -21.55
CA LEU A 357 0.43 -16.02 -21.91
C LEU A 357 0.48 -15.02 -20.74
N THR A 358 0.99 -13.84 -21.02
CA THR A 358 0.97 -12.69 -20.10
C THR A 358 0.20 -11.52 -20.73
N PRO A 359 -0.33 -10.60 -19.91
CA PRO A 359 -0.91 -9.36 -20.42
C PRO A 359 0.04 -8.59 -21.34
N ALA A 360 1.32 -8.48 -20.98
CA ALA A 360 2.32 -7.81 -21.81
C ALA A 360 2.55 -8.52 -23.16
N SER A 361 2.70 -9.85 -23.17
CA SER A 361 2.91 -10.58 -24.42
C SER A 361 1.73 -10.44 -25.39
N LEU A 362 0.49 -10.36 -24.88
CA LEU A 362 -0.68 -10.11 -25.72
C LEU A 362 -0.62 -8.72 -26.36
N LEU A 363 -0.38 -7.69 -25.56
CA LEU A 363 -0.35 -6.31 -26.05
C LEU A 363 0.78 -6.07 -27.05
N ALA A 364 1.97 -6.61 -26.78
CA ALA A 364 3.11 -6.53 -27.69
C ALA A 364 2.80 -7.23 -29.02
N ALA A 365 2.27 -8.46 -28.99
CA ALA A 365 1.99 -9.20 -30.22
C ALA A 365 0.83 -8.60 -31.03
N ALA A 366 -0.15 -7.96 -30.39
CA ALA A 366 -1.29 -7.34 -31.08
C ALA A 366 -0.91 -6.13 -31.95
N GLU A 367 0.29 -5.56 -31.77
CA GLU A 367 0.81 -4.50 -32.65
C GLU A 367 1.10 -5.01 -34.07
N THR A 368 1.46 -6.29 -34.21
CA THR A 368 1.87 -6.92 -35.48
C THR A 368 0.88 -7.98 -35.96
N ASP A 369 0.44 -8.85 -35.06
CA ASP A 369 -0.46 -9.95 -35.36
C ASP A 369 -1.91 -9.44 -35.42
N THR A 370 -2.34 -9.00 -36.61
CA THR A 370 -3.68 -8.43 -36.84
C THR A 370 -4.85 -9.31 -36.36
N ALA A 371 -4.67 -10.64 -36.37
CA ALA A 371 -5.67 -11.58 -35.86
C ALA A 371 -5.94 -11.44 -34.35
N LEU A 372 -5.00 -10.87 -33.58
CA LEU A 372 -5.14 -10.65 -32.14
C LEU A 372 -5.85 -9.35 -31.78
N GLN A 373 -5.91 -8.38 -32.70
CA GLN A 373 -6.45 -7.04 -32.41
C GLN A 373 -7.86 -7.07 -31.79
N PRO A 374 -8.83 -7.87 -32.28
CA PRO A 374 -10.16 -7.91 -31.65
C PRO A 374 -10.12 -8.38 -30.20
N VAL A 375 -9.25 -9.35 -29.88
CA VAL A 375 -9.11 -9.89 -28.52
C VAL A 375 -8.37 -8.89 -27.63
N ALA A 376 -7.31 -8.26 -28.14
CA ALA A 376 -6.54 -7.26 -27.41
C ALA A 376 -7.38 -6.02 -27.08
N ASP A 377 -8.15 -5.50 -28.04
CA ASP A 377 -9.03 -4.35 -27.86
C ASP A 377 -10.13 -4.63 -26.82
N GLU A 378 -10.76 -5.81 -26.89
CA GLU A 378 -11.74 -6.22 -25.89
C GLU A 378 -11.10 -6.34 -24.50
N THR A 379 -9.92 -6.96 -24.42
CA THR A 379 -9.19 -7.17 -23.16
C THR A 379 -8.78 -5.84 -22.54
N ILE A 380 -8.20 -4.90 -23.32
CA ILE A 380 -7.84 -3.56 -22.84
C ILE A 380 -9.08 -2.82 -22.33
N LYS A 381 -10.20 -2.90 -23.05
CA LYS A 381 -11.44 -2.22 -22.64
C LYS A 381 -11.96 -2.75 -21.31
N GLN A 382 -12.02 -4.08 -21.15
CA GLN A 382 -12.42 -4.72 -19.91
C GLN A 382 -11.43 -4.42 -18.76
N PHE A 383 -10.13 -4.37 -19.06
CA PHE A 383 -9.08 -3.95 -18.12
C PHE A 383 -9.28 -2.50 -17.67
N CYS A 384 -9.60 -1.57 -18.57
CA CYS A 384 -9.92 -0.18 -18.24
C CYS A 384 -11.16 -0.07 -17.35
N VAL A 385 -12.19 -0.89 -17.58
CA VAL A 385 -13.38 -0.94 -16.70
C VAL A 385 -12.97 -1.33 -15.28
N MET A 386 -12.16 -2.39 -15.12
CA MET A 386 -11.64 -2.81 -13.82
C MET A 386 -10.86 -1.69 -13.13
N LEU A 387 -9.89 -1.09 -13.84
CA LEU A 387 -9.08 0.00 -13.31
C LEU A 387 -9.95 1.18 -12.88
N HIS A 388 -10.94 1.56 -13.67
CA HIS A 388 -11.81 2.70 -13.35
C HIS A 388 -12.71 2.44 -12.14
N ILE A 389 -13.17 1.19 -11.94
CA ILE A 389 -13.89 0.79 -10.74
C ILE A 389 -13.00 0.97 -9.50
N LEU A 390 -11.75 0.50 -9.56
CA LEU A 390 -10.78 0.64 -8.46
C LEU A 390 -10.46 2.11 -8.18
N TYR A 391 -10.27 2.91 -9.24
CA TYR A 391 -10.05 4.36 -9.17
C TYR A 391 -11.16 5.07 -8.38
N CYS A 392 -12.42 4.79 -8.75
CA CYS A 392 -13.58 5.41 -8.12
C CYS A 392 -13.85 4.89 -6.70
N LEU A 393 -13.74 3.58 -6.50
CA LEU A 393 -14.10 2.93 -5.23
C LEU A 393 -13.19 3.37 -4.09
N TYR A 394 -11.90 3.53 -4.37
CA TYR A 394 -10.90 3.88 -3.36
C TYR A 394 -10.48 5.34 -3.39
N PHE A 395 -11.13 6.17 -4.22
CA PHE A 395 -10.74 7.56 -4.44
C PHE A 395 -9.23 7.67 -4.71
N ALA A 396 -8.74 6.78 -5.56
CA ALA A 396 -7.32 6.61 -5.78
C ALA A 396 -6.77 7.80 -6.57
N GLU A 397 -5.68 8.37 -6.10
CA GLU A 397 -4.88 9.34 -6.85
C GLU A 397 -4.07 8.60 -7.92
N HIS A 398 -3.62 7.38 -7.59
CA HIS A 398 -2.85 6.52 -8.48
C HIS A 398 -3.31 5.05 -8.46
N ILE A 399 -3.26 4.40 -9.62
CA ILE A 399 -3.32 2.95 -9.75
C ILE A 399 -1.96 2.45 -10.22
N ASN A 400 -1.29 1.72 -9.35
CA ASN A 400 0.07 1.24 -9.55
C ASN A 400 0.04 -0.21 -10.05
N LEU A 401 0.53 -0.44 -11.27
CA LEU A 401 0.56 -1.74 -11.92
C LEU A 401 1.90 -2.44 -11.67
N TYR A 402 1.86 -3.66 -11.12
CA TYR A 402 3.04 -4.48 -10.82
C TYR A 402 2.88 -5.94 -11.31
N GLY A 403 3.99 -6.57 -11.72
CA GLY A 403 3.99 -7.99 -12.12
C GLY A 403 3.43 -8.29 -13.52
N PHE A 404 2.88 -7.29 -14.23
CA PHE A 404 2.27 -7.49 -15.55
C PHE A 404 3.27 -7.69 -16.71
N GLY A 405 4.56 -7.40 -16.51
CA GLY A 405 5.55 -7.32 -17.57
C GLY A 405 5.40 -6.11 -18.51
N PHE A 406 4.57 -5.13 -18.13
CA PHE A 406 4.34 -3.93 -18.94
C PHE A 406 5.58 -3.04 -19.00
N THR A 407 5.81 -2.49 -20.19
CA THR A 407 6.84 -1.48 -20.49
C THR A 407 6.18 -0.09 -20.57
N PRO A 408 6.95 1.01 -20.64
CA PRO A 408 6.39 2.34 -20.86
C PRO A 408 5.49 2.42 -22.11
N GLU A 409 5.80 1.70 -23.17
CA GLU A 409 4.98 1.64 -24.39
C GLU A 409 3.61 0.99 -24.11
N HIS A 410 3.59 -0.12 -23.38
CA HIS A 410 2.35 -0.75 -22.92
C HIS A 410 1.51 0.18 -22.06
N LEU A 411 2.15 0.94 -21.16
CA LEU A 411 1.46 1.93 -20.33
C LEU A 411 0.78 3.00 -21.21
N GLU A 412 1.45 3.51 -22.23
CA GLU A 412 0.86 4.51 -23.12
C GLU A 412 -0.31 3.95 -23.95
N GLN A 413 -0.24 2.69 -24.40
CA GLN A 413 -1.40 2.02 -25.01
C GLN A 413 -2.60 1.95 -24.05
N ILE A 414 -2.36 1.51 -22.81
CA ILE A 414 -3.40 1.42 -21.76
C ILE A 414 -3.97 2.81 -21.45
N ARG A 415 -3.12 3.83 -21.32
CA ARG A 415 -3.52 5.21 -21.04
C ARG A 415 -4.35 5.81 -22.16
N LYS A 416 -4.04 5.49 -23.42
CA LYS A 416 -4.84 5.93 -24.56
C LYS A 416 -6.27 5.38 -24.45
N ALA A 417 -6.42 4.07 -24.24
CA ALA A 417 -7.73 3.45 -24.06
C ALA A 417 -8.46 3.97 -22.81
N ALA A 418 -7.74 4.16 -21.71
CA ALA A 418 -8.28 4.73 -20.47
C ALA A 418 -8.79 6.17 -20.68
N ALA A 419 -8.07 6.98 -21.47
CA ALA A 419 -8.45 8.36 -21.76
C ALA A 419 -9.74 8.42 -22.61
N GLU A 420 -9.88 7.51 -23.58
CA GLU A 420 -11.11 7.34 -24.36
C GLU A 420 -12.28 6.83 -23.50
N PHE A 421 -11.99 5.96 -22.52
CA PHE A 421 -12.99 5.35 -21.65
C PHE A 421 -13.54 6.30 -20.59
N ALA A 422 -12.68 7.00 -19.83
CA ALA A 422 -13.07 7.80 -18.67
C ALA A 422 -12.32 9.13 -18.50
N GLY A 423 -11.60 9.58 -19.53
CA GLY A 423 -10.96 10.89 -19.57
C GLY A 423 -9.49 10.91 -19.15
N LYS A 424 -8.83 12.05 -19.39
CA LYS A 424 -7.37 12.21 -19.23
C LYS A 424 -6.89 12.07 -17.79
N ASP A 425 -7.65 12.58 -16.82
CA ASP A 425 -7.27 12.55 -15.41
C ASP A 425 -7.16 11.09 -14.91
N PHE A 426 -8.13 10.25 -15.29
CA PHE A 426 -8.09 8.81 -15.00
C PHE A 426 -6.90 8.12 -15.69
N ALA A 427 -6.65 8.44 -16.96
CA ALA A 427 -5.50 7.86 -17.67
C ALA A 427 -4.17 8.22 -16.99
N GLN A 428 -4.00 9.47 -16.56
CA GLN A 428 -2.77 9.91 -15.88
C GLN A 428 -2.59 9.28 -14.50
N ALA A 429 -3.69 8.89 -13.83
CA ALA A 429 -3.63 8.16 -12.56
C ALA A 429 -3.03 6.75 -12.70
N ILE A 430 -3.07 6.14 -13.89
CA ILE A 430 -2.50 4.80 -14.13
C ILE A 430 -0.98 4.94 -14.31
N ILE A 431 -0.22 4.21 -13.50
CA ILE A 431 1.24 4.20 -13.53
C ILE A 431 1.78 2.77 -13.42
N LEU A 432 3.01 2.56 -13.86
CA LEU A 432 3.77 1.34 -13.54
C LEU A 432 4.47 1.51 -12.19
N CYS A 433 4.68 0.40 -11.48
CA CYS A 433 5.46 0.43 -10.25
C CYS A 433 6.86 1.01 -10.50
N PRO A 434 7.27 2.06 -9.78
CA PRO A 434 8.57 2.70 -9.98
C PRO A 434 9.74 1.88 -9.40
N ILE A 435 9.43 0.86 -8.58
CA ILE A 435 10.44 0.00 -7.95
C ILE A 435 10.92 -1.02 -8.97
N GLY A 436 12.07 -0.76 -9.57
CA GLY A 436 12.72 -1.72 -10.47
C GLY A 436 13.32 -2.92 -9.73
N GLU A 437 13.56 -4.01 -10.46
CA GLU A 437 14.06 -5.30 -9.94
C GLU A 437 15.26 -5.16 -9.01
N ARG A 438 16.21 -4.29 -9.38
CA ARG A 438 17.42 -3.99 -8.60
C ARG A 438 17.16 -3.33 -7.23
N TYR A 439 15.92 -3.08 -6.86
CA TYR A 439 15.48 -2.47 -5.60
C TYR A 439 14.37 -3.27 -4.91
N HIS A 440 14.13 -4.52 -5.31
CA HIS A 440 13.10 -5.36 -4.68
C HIS A 440 13.30 -5.54 -3.16
N PHE A 441 14.55 -5.52 -2.68
CA PHE A 441 14.88 -5.55 -1.24
C PHE A 441 14.19 -4.45 -0.41
N LEU A 442 13.74 -3.37 -1.04
CA LEU A 442 13.02 -2.29 -0.37
C LEU A 442 11.68 -2.72 0.22
N SER A 443 11.08 -3.80 -0.28
CA SER A 443 9.91 -4.41 0.38
C SER A 443 10.24 -4.74 1.85
N GLY A 444 11.37 -5.41 2.08
CA GLY A 444 11.89 -5.67 3.42
C GLY A 444 12.23 -4.39 4.19
N CYS A 445 12.99 -3.46 3.59
CA CYS A 445 13.36 -2.21 4.27
C CYS A 445 12.14 -1.41 4.72
N THR A 446 11.12 -1.30 3.87
CA THR A 446 9.89 -0.54 4.15
C THR A 446 9.19 -1.08 5.39
N TYR A 447 9.03 -2.41 5.47
CA TYR A 447 8.38 -3.02 6.61
C TYR A 447 9.18 -2.85 7.91
N LEU A 448 10.50 -3.06 7.85
CA LEU A 448 11.39 -2.88 8.98
C LEU A 448 11.40 -1.44 9.48
N ILE A 449 11.47 -0.45 8.60
CA ILE A 449 11.49 0.96 8.98
C ILE A 449 10.12 1.35 9.56
N GLN A 450 9.03 0.90 8.95
CA GLN A 450 7.68 1.16 9.46
C GLN A 450 7.48 0.56 10.87
N THR A 451 7.77 -0.72 11.04
CA THR A 451 7.46 -1.47 12.26
C THR A 451 8.54 -1.30 13.33
N GLY A 452 9.80 -1.35 12.93
CA GLY A 452 10.97 -1.27 13.80
C GLY A 452 11.35 0.15 14.22
N PHE A 453 11.04 1.18 13.43
CA PHE A 453 11.38 2.58 13.74
C PHE A 453 10.14 3.45 13.99
N TYR A 454 9.26 3.64 13.01
CA TYR A 454 8.14 4.57 13.14
C TYR A 454 7.13 4.16 14.22
N GLN A 455 6.68 2.89 14.23
CA GLN A 455 5.73 2.37 15.20
C GLN A 455 6.30 2.21 16.62
N ARG A 456 7.63 2.31 16.77
CA ARG A 456 8.32 2.30 18.07
C ARG A 456 8.66 3.72 18.56
N GLY A 457 8.33 4.76 17.79
CA GLY A 457 8.66 6.14 18.16
C GLY A 457 10.16 6.41 18.09
N GLY A 458 10.87 5.75 17.18
CA GLY A 458 12.30 5.89 16.95
C GLY A 458 13.18 5.19 18.00
N LEU A 459 12.58 4.37 18.87
CA LEU A 459 13.32 3.60 19.87
C LEU A 459 13.73 2.25 19.28
N CYS A 460 15.04 1.98 19.22
CA CYS A 460 15.57 0.65 18.93
C CYS A 460 15.45 -0.27 20.16
N SER A 461 15.29 -1.57 19.91
CA SER A 461 15.28 -2.62 20.96
C SER A 461 16.63 -2.79 21.61
#